data_AF-A0A1E5MHY5-F1
#
_entry.id   AF-A0A1E5MHY5-F1
#
_cell.length_a   1.000
_cell.length_b   1.000
_cell.length_c   1.000
_cell.angle_alpha   90.00
_cell.angle_beta   90.00
_cell.angle_gamma   90.00
#
_symmetry.space_group_name_H-M   'P 1'
#
loop_
_entity.id
_entity.type
_entity.pdbx_description
1 polymer ?
#
loop_
_entity_poly.entity_id
_entity_poly.type
_entity_poly.pdbx_seq_one_letter_code
_entity_poly.pdbx_strand_id
1 'polypeptide(L)'
;MATPPRASRPSMGHADCARTVPGRAAEDPDSGRRRGRIGLRARITARQGGGRRGVAPNACIDTLAITTIGPVHHPCGPTRRASETFGRPAVPKRSHPCAIGAARPRDHPVIDTAPTPTTVTAPPPRMGRSAWGRIAICIVLALPAVALAVDEHWRIGGFAPDPLVDLLVFGGAVVAASFLLAWAAEAAQQDISGALAIAILALIAVLPEYAVDLYYAFRSGSDPAYEQFAAANMTGSNRLLLGFGWPLVVIISLLVARRYVRAGSLPASATKVLQLEQSSRLDIGFLALLAVVAFLIPLMGSIPLWFGFVLLAAFVVYLWRASKVSDDDGDDEEMVGTAGNIASMPQRARRWTIVALFVVAAAVILSSAEPFADALVESGSALGIDSYFLVQWLAPLATEAPEFIVAALFALRGMGGAAIGTLIASKVNQWSLLVGSLPIAHVLGGGTTGGLPLDGRQVEEFVLTASQTVLGVAIIIALRFHRWSAIALVALFAVQFVVTDTSGRWVLSIVHLVLAVVVAWVHRRDIVPTLRAPFRRQAV
;
A
#
# COMPACT_ATOMS: atom_id res chain seq x y z
N MET A 1 -4.59 17.50 -72.79
CA MET A 1 -4.93 16.21 -73.42
C MET A 1 -4.97 15.17 -72.32
N ALA A 2 -6.04 14.47 -71.99
CA ALA A 2 -7.45 14.51 -72.35
C ALA A 2 -8.23 13.97 -71.14
N THR A 3 -9.40 14.56 -70.87
CA THR A 3 -10.42 14.21 -69.87
C THR A 3 -11.47 13.22 -70.47
N PRO A 4 -12.50 12.73 -69.72
CA PRO A 4 -13.04 11.36 -69.78
C PRO A 4 -14.49 11.30 -70.35
N PRO A 5 -15.29 10.25 -70.04
CA PRO A 5 -16.71 10.50 -69.66
C PRO A 5 -17.17 9.69 -68.41
N ARG A 6 -17.83 10.31 -67.41
CA ARG A 6 -19.30 10.53 -67.19
C ARG A 6 -20.07 9.25 -66.82
N ALA A 7 -20.62 9.08 -65.60
CA ALA A 7 -21.71 9.77 -64.88
C ALA A 7 -23.13 9.27 -65.20
N SER A 8 -23.83 8.75 -64.19
CA SER A 8 -25.31 8.76 -64.09
C SER A 8 -25.81 8.49 -62.66
N ARG A 9 -26.32 9.54 -62.00
CA ARG A 9 -27.41 9.55 -60.98
C ARG A 9 -28.72 9.87 -61.72
N PRO A 10 -29.91 10.02 -61.09
CA PRO A 10 -30.55 9.38 -59.92
C PRO A 10 -32.00 8.90 -60.27
N SER A 11 -32.74 8.30 -59.31
CA SER A 11 -34.22 8.32 -59.37
C SER A 11 -34.84 8.68 -58.01
N MET A 12 -35.80 9.59 -58.08
CA MET A 12 -36.72 10.08 -57.05
C MET A 12 -38.12 9.48 -57.25
N GLY A 13 -38.93 9.52 -56.19
CA GLY A 13 -40.41 9.58 -56.21
C GLY A 13 -41.06 8.40 -55.49
N HIS A 14 -42.09 8.54 -54.63
CA HIS A 14 -42.93 9.66 -54.22
C HIS A 14 -43.83 9.18 -53.06
N ALA A 15 -44.22 10.11 -52.15
CA ALA A 15 -45.56 10.28 -51.51
C ALA A 15 -46.17 9.11 -50.68
N ASP A 16 -46.97 9.25 -49.62
CA ASP A 16 -47.57 10.35 -48.84
C ASP A 16 -48.30 9.71 -47.63
N CYS A 17 -48.84 10.56 -46.73
CA CYS A 17 -49.95 10.31 -45.76
C CYS A 17 -49.65 9.97 -44.29
N ALA A 18 -49.56 11.06 -43.50
CA ALA A 18 -50.26 11.38 -42.25
C ALA A 18 -50.98 10.28 -41.42
N ARG A 19 -50.72 10.30 -40.09
CA ARG A 19 -51.78 10.45 -39.07
C ARG A 19 -51.25 10.97 -37.73
N THR A 20 -51.82 12.09 -37.34
CA THR A 20 -51.92 12.74 -36.03
C THR A 20 -52.59 11.86 -34.96
N VAL A 21 -52.12 11.89 -33.70
CA VAL A 21 -52.91 12.16 -32.46
C VAL A 21 -51.95 12.51 -31.30
N PRO A 22 -52.16 13.64 -30.59
CA PRO A 22 -51.80 13.79 -29.18
C PRO A 22 -53.06 14.04 -28.31
N GLY A 23 -53.16 13.40 -27.15
CA GLY A 23 -54.05 13.79 -26.04
C GLY A 23 -53.26 13.72 -24.73
N ARG A 24 -53.08 14.79 -23.93
CA ARG A 24 -54.04 15.48 -23.03
C ARG A 24 -54.86 14.51 -22.18
N ALA A 25 -55.12 14.70 -20.88
CA ALA A 25 -54.71 15.62 -19.81
C ALA A 25 -55.35 15.05 -18.51
N ALA A 26 -54.80 15.32 -17.33
CA ALA A 26 -55.45 16.02 -16.19
C ALA A 26 -55.66 15.05 -14.99
N GLU A 27 -55.04 15.31 -13.84
CA GLU A 27 -55.64 15.90 -12.61
C GLU A 27 -56.81 15.08 -12.03
N ASP A 28 -56.68 14.54 -10.80
CA ASP A 28 -57.20 15.14 -9.55
C ASP A 28 -56.96 14.20 -8.32
N PRO A 29 -57.01 14.69 -7.06
CA PRO A 29 -56.59 13.99 -5.85
C PRO A 29 -57.74 13.60 -4.89
N ASP A 30 -57.33 12.93 -3.81
CA ASP A 30 -57.88 12.98 -2.44
C ASP A 30 -59.15 12.18 -2.04
N SER A 31 -59.11 11.74 -0.77
CA SER A 31 -60.13 11.08 0.09
C SER A 31 -60.30 9.55 -0.06
N GLY A 32 -60.45 8.72 0.99
CA GLY A 32 -60.45 8.93 2.44
C GLY A 32 -60.72 7.60 3.19
N ARG A 33 -60.23 7.53 4.45
CA ARG A 33 -60.75 6.79 5.63
C ARG A 33 -61.31 5.36 5.52
N ARG A 34 -60.79 4.47 6.40
CA ARG A 34 -61.50 3.69 7.47
C ARG A 34 -60.45 2.99 8.34
N ARG A 35 -60.18 3.39 9.59
CA ARG A 35 -60.81 2.99 10.89
C ARG A 35 -60.96 1.48 11.13
N GLY A 36 -60.20 0.98 12.11
CA GLY A 36 -60.49 -0.21 12.93
C GLY A 36 -59.74 -0.07 14.27
N ARG A 37 -60.47 -0.09 15.39
CA ARG A 37 -60.04 0.26 16.76
C ARG A 37 -60.58 -0.81 17.71
N ILE A 38 -59.73 -1.45 18.51
CA ILE A 38 -60.01 -2.18 19.77
C ILE A 38 -58.67 -2.13 20.54
N GLY A 39 -58.47 -1.66 21.78
CA GLY A 39 -59.24 -1.64 23.03
C GLY A 39 -58.29 -2.23 24.10
N LEU A 40 -57.63 -1.41 24.94
CA LEU A 40 -57.99 -1.08 26.33
C LEU A 40 -57.19 -1.88 27.39
N ARG A 41 -56.32 -1.22 28.18
CA ARG A 41 -56.43 -1.11 29.66
C ARG A 41 -55.26 -0.35 30.29
N ALA A 42 -55.65 0.56 31.18
CA ALA A 42 -54.81 1.35 32.07
C ALA A 42 -54.44 0.58 33.35
N ARG A 43 -53.37 0.99 34.02
CA ARG A 43 -53.33 1.10 35.49
C ARG A 43 -52.33 2.17 35.95
N ILE A 44 -52.88 3.08 36.75
CA ILE A 44 -52.24 4.09 37.57
C ILE A 44 -51.84 3.44 38.89
N THR A 45 -50.67 3.79 39.44
CA THR A 45 -50.51 4.02 40.89
C THR A 45 -49.37 5.00 41.14
N ALA A 46 -49.73 6.10 41.79
CA ALA A 46 -48.84 7.10 42.35
C ALA A 46 -48.19 6.63 43.65
N ARG A 47 -47.01 7.15 43.98
CA ARG A 47 -46.60 7.37 45.38
C ARG A 47 -45.71 8.60 45.50
N GLN A 48 -46.22 9.59 46.24
CA GLN A 48 -45.53 10.80 46.70
C GLN A 48 -44.71 10.52 47.97
N GLY A 49 -43.70 11.38 48.18
CA GLY A 49 -42.95 11.63 49.42
C GLY A 49 -41.56 12.17 49.06
N GLY A 50 -41.31 13.49 48.96
CA GLY A 50 -41.08 14.42 50.07
C GLY A 50 -39.62 14.29 50.57
N GLY A 51 -38.71 15.25 50.54
CA GLY A 51 -38.73 16.66 50.14
C GLY A 51 -37.35 17.33 50.34
N ARG A 52 -37.25 18.55 49.80
CA ARG A 52 -36.37 19.71 50.15
C ARG A 52 -34.84 19.66 50.01
N ARG A 53 -34.37 20.82 49.48
CA ARG A 53 -33.03 21.46 49.42
C ARG A 53 -32.23 21.09 48.17
N GLY A 54 -31.75 22.01 47.33
CA GLY A 54 -31.79 23.48 47.28
C GLY A 54 -30.82 23.94 46.18
N VAL A 55 -31.09 25.12 45.62
CA VAL A 55 -30.12 26.05 44.99
C VAL A 55 -29.44 25.58 43.69
N ALA A 56 -29.83 26.21 42.58
CA ALA A 56 -29.02 26.35 41.36
C ALA A 56 -27.90 27.39 41.59
N PRO A 57 -26.79 27.33 40.84
CA PRO A 57 -26.63 28.38 39.83
C PRO A 57 -26.01 27.92 38.49
N ASN A 58 -26.12 28.86 37.55
CA ASN A 58 -25.68 28.84 36.15
C ASN A 58 -24.16 28.89 35.94
N ALA A 59 -23.80 28.49 34.72
CA ALA A 59 -22.79 29.06 33.81
C ALA A 59 -21.31 28.64 33.90
N CYS A 60 -20.83 28.25 32.71
CA CYS A 60 -19.49 28.39 32.08
C CYS A 60 -18.24 28.33 32.96
N ILE A 61 -17.26 27.50 32.56
CA ILE A 61 -15.83 27.87 32.49
C ILE A 61 -15.01 26.81 31.71
N ASP A 62 -14.10 27.39 30.92
CA ASP A 62 -12.84 26.97 30.33
C ASP A 62 -12.31 25.53 30.40
N THR A 63 -11.79 25.16 29.22
CA THR A 63 -10.86 24.09 28.90
C THR A 63 -9.53 24.28 29.66
N LEU A 64 -9.20 23.33 30.54
CA LEU A 64 -7.90 23.22 31.19
C LEU A 64 -7.27 21.87 30.88
N ALA A 65 -5.99 21.94 30.54
CA ALA A 65 -5.09 20.85 30.22
C ALA A 65 -4.97 19.83 31.36
N ILE A 66 -4.91 18.54 31.02
CA ILE A 66 -4.63 17.46 31.96
C ILE A 66 -3.13 17.17 31.92
N THR A 67 -2.47 17.47 33.04
CA THR A 67 -1.08 17.13 33.33
C THR A 67 -1.00 15.77 34.01
N THR A 68 -0.01 14.99 33.59
CA THR A 68 0.40 13.68 34.12
C THR A 68 0.99 13.81 35.53
N ILE A 69 0.65 12.87 36.41
CA ILE A 69 1.09 12.80 37.82
C ILE A 69 2.47 12.13 37.91
N GLY A 70 3.43 12.80 38.53
CA GLY A 70 4.65 12.22 39.10
C GLY A 70 4.73 12.51 40.62
N PRO A 71 5.41 11.69 41.43
CA PRO A 71 5.35 11.81 42.88
C PRO A 71 6.33 12.85 43.45
N VAL A 72 5.91 13.35 44.61
CA VAL A 72 6.35 14.54 45.34
C VAL A 72 7.53 14.24 46.28
N HIS A 73 8.52 15.14 46.33
CA HIS A 73 9.29 15.45 47.55
C HIS A 73 9.63 16.95 47.59
N HIS A 74 9.35 17.58 48.74
CA HIS A 74 9.61 18.98 49.12
C HIS A 74 10.49 18.97 50.39
N PRO A 75 11.04 20.11 50.87
CA PRO A 75 11.84 21.14 50.20
C PRO A 75 13.07 21.56 51.07
N CYS A 76 13.99 22.35 50.51
CA CYS A 76 14.64 23.49 51.20
C CYS A 76 15.70 24.16 50.30
N GLY A 77 15.58 25.47 50.10
CA GLY A 77 16.69 26.33 49.65
C GLY A 77 17.59 26.74 50.85
N PRO A 78 18.52 27.72 50.73
CA PRO A 78 18.54 28.81 49.75
C PRO A 78 19.92 29.21 49.13
N THR A 79 19.85 29.90 47.98
CA THR A 79 20.67 31.04 47.49
C THR A 79 22.21 31.10 47.67
N ARG A 80 22.97 31.22 46.56
CA ARG A 80 23.73 32.43 46.08
C ARG A 80 24.93 32.08 45.16
N ARG A 81 24.95 32.76 44.00
CA ARG A 81 26.04 33.36 43.17
C ARG A 81 27.51 32.90 43.21
N ALA A 82 28.13 33.11 42.02
CA ALA A 82 29.53 33.42 41.69
C ALA A 82 30.45 32.19 41.50
N SER A 83 30.83 31.81 40.27
CA SER A 83 31.78 32.41 39.30
C SER A 83 33.20 31.83 39.43
N GLU A 84 33.71 31.40 38.28
CA GLU A 84 35.13 31.39 37.87
C GLU A 84 36.08 30.22 38.22
N THR A 85 36.66 29.71 37.11
CA THR A 85 38.09 29.39 36.86
C THR A 85 38.73 28.09 37.36
N PHE A 86 39.11 27.29 36.34
CA PHE A 86 40.48 26.87 36.00
C PHE A 86 41.27 25.93 36.93
N GLY A 87 41.85 24.88 36.33
CA GLY A 87 43.13 24.32 36.77
C GLY A 87 43.11 22.91 37.35
N ARG A 88 43.44 21.91 36.51
CA ARG A 88 44.19 20.70 36.92
C ARG A 88 45.57 21.15 37.47
N PRO A 89 46.28 20.43 38.37
CA PRO A 89 46.70 19.04 38.12
C PRO A 89 46.98 18.11 39.35
N ALA A 90 47.19 16.83 38.99
CA ALA A 90 48.06 15.77 39.55
C ALA A 90 48.50 15.78 41.03
N VAL A 91 48.31 14.64 41.71
CA VAL A 91 49.00 14.27 42.97
C VAL A 91 49.29 12.74 42.99
N PRO A 92 50.40 12.26 43.62
CA PRO A 92 51.13 11.05 43.23
C PRO A 92 51.08 9.86 44.23
N LYS A 93 51.79 8.78 43.87
CA LYS A 93 52.07 7.54 44.63
C LYS A 93 53.04 7.73 45.81
N ARG A 94 52.85 6.94 46.90
CA ARG A 94 53.85 6.20 47.74
C ARG A 94 53.20 5.82 49.10
N SER A 95 52.96 4.53 49.40
CA SER A 95 53.81 3.54 50.09
C SER A 95 54.17 3.87 51.56
N HIS A 96 53.67 3.08 52.52
CA HIS A 96 54.44 2.32 53.53
C HIS A 96 53.52 1.53 54.50
N PRO A 97 54.04 0.48 55.18
CA PRO A 97 53.28 -0.66 55.69
C PRO A 97 53.07 -0.62 57.21
N CYS A 98 52.13 -1.43 57.73
CA CYS A 98 52.18 -1.89 59.11
C CYS A 98 51.47 -3.24 59.24
N ALA A 99 52.15 -4.21 59.85
CA ALA A 99 51.63 -5.52 60.19
C ALA A 99 51.65 -5.72 61.71
N ILE A 100 50.88 -6.73 62.13
CA ILE A 100 50.87 -7.45 63.43
C ILE A 100 49.78 -7.00 64.43
N GLY A 101 48.79 -7.88 64.59
CA GLY A 101 47.82 -7.93 65.68
C GLY A 101 46.89 -9.13 65.52
N ALA A 102 47.06 -10.14 66.38
CA ALA A 102 46.54 -11.50 66.24
C ALA A 102 45.03 -11.68 66.50
N ALA A 103 44.39 -12.60 65.77
CA ALA A 103 43.18 -13.31 66.22
C ALA A 103 42.99 -14.66 65.48
N ARG A 104 42.48 -15.64 66.22
CA ARG A 104 42.40 -17.09 65.97
C ARG A 104 41.59 -17.52 64.73
N PRO A 105 41.84 -18.72 64.17
CA PRO A 105 41.11 -19.23 63.01
C PRO A 105 39.70 -19.68 63.40
N ARG A 106 38.70 -19.28 62.60
CA ARG A 106 37.36 -19.87 62.58
C ARG A 106 37.14 -20.48 61.20
N ASP A 107 36.63 -21.69 61.21
CA ASP A 107 36.37 -22.55 60.05
C ASP A 107 35.48 -21.87 59.02
N HIS A 108 35.96 -21.78 57.77
CA HIS A 108 35.14 -21.49 56.62
C HIS A 108 34.68 -22.82 55.99
N PRO A 109 33.38 -23.01 55.76
CA PRO A 109 32.88 -24.22 55.10
C PRO A 109 33.36 -24.25 53.65
N VAL A 110 33.85 -25.41 53.24
CA VAL A 110 34.11 -25.76 51.84
C VAL A 110 32.78 -25.66 51.09
N ILE A 111 32.65 -24.65 50.22
CA ILE A 111 31.58 -24.61 49.23
C ILE A 111 32.02 -25.53 48.10
N ASP A 112 31.33 -26.66 47.98
CA ASP A 112 31.36 -27.54 46.81
C ASP A 112 31.17 -26.69 45.54
N THR A 113 32.17 -26.69 44.66
CA THR A 113 32.01 -26.18 43.31
C THR A 113 31.06 -27.10 42.57
N ALA A 114 29.78 -26.71 42.51
CA ALA A 114 28.80 -27.36 41.65
C ALA A 114 29.35 -27.40 40.21
N PRO A 115 29.20 -28.53 39.48
CA PRO A 115 29.59 -28.58 38.08
C PRO A 115 28.76 -27.55 37.32
N THR A 116 29.43 -26.68 36.57
CA THR A 116 28.80 -25.75 35.62
C THR A 116 27.80 -26.54 34.79
N PRO A 117 26.52 -26.13 34.71
CA PRO A 117 25.59 -26.81 33.83
C PRO A 117 26.16 -26.68 32.43
N THR A 118 26.54 -27.83 31.84
CA THR A 118 26.76 -27.91 30.41
C THR A 118 25.46 -27.45 29.78
N THR A 119 25.46 -26.22 29.26
CA THR A 119 24.43 -25.78 28.32
C THR A 119 24.47 -26.77 27.19
N VAL A 120 23.56 -27.75 27.24
CA VAL A 120 23.17 -28.53 26.07
C VAL A 120 22.70 -27.48 25.10
N THR A 121 23.57 -27.09 24.16
CA THR A 121 23.18 -26.27 23.02
C THR A 121 22.08 -27.05 22.33
N ALA A 122 20.84 -26.61 22.55
CA ALA A 122 19.71 -27.12 21.80
C ALA A 122 20.11 -27.10 20.32
N PRO A 123 19.81 -28.16 19.55
CA PRO A 123 20.10 -28.16 18.13
C PRO A 123 19.52 -26.87 17.53
N PRO A 124 20.26 -26.19 16.63
CA PRO A 124 19.81 -24.93 16.10
C PRO A 124 18.38 -25.08 15.57
N PRO A 125 17.49 -24.11 15.84
CA PRO A 125 16.12 -24.13 15.32
C PRO A 125 16.14 -24.48 13.83
N ARG A 126 15.50 -25.61 13.50
CA ARG A 126 15.36 -26.10 12.12
C ARG A 126 13.99 -25.65 11.62
N MET A 127 13.95 -25.23 10.36
CA MET A 127 12.70 -24.83 9.71
C MET A 127 11.65 -25.95 9.84
N GLY A 128 10.43 -25.60 10.25
CA GLY A 128 9.33 -26.56 10.34
C GLY A 128 9.00 -27.18 8.99
N ARG A 129 8.63 -28.47 8.97
CA ARG A 129 8.26 -29.20 7.73
C ARG A 129 7.18 -28.49 6.90
N SER A 130 6.29 -27.74 7.54
CA SER A 130 5.23 -26.95 6.90
C SER A 130 5.76 -25.76 6.09
N ALA A 131 6.87 -25.15 6.48
CA ALA A 131 7.45 -24.00 5.78
C ALA A 131 8.16 -24.44 4.49
N TRP A 132 8.95 -25.52 4.55
CA TRP A 132 9.53 -26.14 3.35
C TRP A 132 8.46 -26.62 2.37
N GLY A 133 7.33 -27.14 2.88
CA GLY A 133 6.19 -27.53 2.04
C GLY A 133 5.63 -26.35 1.23
N ARG A 134 5.49 -25.16 1.83
CA ARG A 134 5.01 -23.96 1.14
C ARG A 134 5.97 -23.47 0.07
N ILE A 135 7.27 -23.46 0.37
CA ILE A 135 8.33 -23.11 -0.59
C ILE A 135 8.32 -24.12 -1.76
N ALA A 136 8.23 -25.42 -1.46
CA ALA A 136 8.18 -26.47 -2.48
C ALA A 136 6.95 -26.33 -3.38
N ILE A 137 5.78 -25.99 -2.84
CA ILE A 137 4.57 -25.73 -3.64
C ILE A 137 4.82 -24.59 -4.63
N CYS A 138 5.40 -23.47 -4.18
CA CYS A 138 5.68 -22.34 -5.07
C CYS A 138 6.68 -22.73 -6.17
N ILE A 139 7.72 -23.48 -5.83
CA ILE A 139 8.69 -23.98 -6.83
C ILE A 139 7.98 -24.90 -7.83
N VAL A 140 7.19 -25.87 -7.38
CA VAL A 140 6.48 -26.81 -8.25
C VAL A 140 5.49 -26.10 -9.17
N LEU A 141 4.80 -25.06 -8.69
CA LEU A 141 3.90 -24.24 -9.50
C LEU A 141 4.66 -23.42 -10.56
N ALA A 142 5.90 -23.02 -10.30
CA ALA A 142 6.74 -22.28 -11.24
C ALA A 142 7.45 -23.17 -12.28
N LEU A 143 7.66 -24.46 -11.99
CA LEU A 143 8.41 -25.37 -12.87
C LEU A 143 7.86 -25.45 -14.31
N PRO A 144 6.54 -25.52 -14.57
CA PRO A 144 6.03 -25.56 -15.93
C PRO A 144 6.39 -24.31 -16.73
N ALA A 145 6.32 -23.13 -16.14
CA ALA A 145 6.69 -21.88 -16.80
C ALA A 145 8.18 -21.84 -17.15
N VAL A 146 9.05 -22.31 -16.24
CA VAL A 146 10.49 -22.39 -16.52
C VAL A 146 10.76 -23.39 -17.65
N ALA A 147 10.05 -24.52 -17.69
CA ALA A 147 10.19 -25.50 -18.76
C ALA A 147 9.75 -24.92 -20.12
N LEU A 148 8.62 -24.21 -20.17
CA LEU A 148 8.14 -23.55 -21.39
C LEU A 148 9.06 -22.41 -21.84
N ALA A 149 9.51 -21.55 -20.93
CA ALA A 149 10.44 -20.47 -21.25
C ALA A 149 11.78 -20.99 -21.80
N VAL A 150 12.28 -22.11 -21.25
CA VAL A 150 13.48 -22.79 -21.77
C VAL A 150 13.18 -23.40 -23.15
N ASP A 151 12.01 -24.02 -23.34
CA ASP A 151 11.61 -24.59 -24.63
C ASP A 151 11.53 -23.54 -25.73
N GLU A 152 10.94 -22.38 -25.44
CA GLU A 152 10.82 -21.26 -26.36
C GLU A 152 12.20 -20.68 -26.72
N HIS A 153 13.04 -20.45 -25.71
CA HIS A 153 14.37 -19.86 -25.91
C HIS A 153 15.33 -20.80 -26.67
N TRP A 154 15.27 -22.10 -26.37
CA TRP A 154 16.17 -23.11 -26.96
C TRP A 154 15.54 -23.88 -28.13
N ARG A 155 14.25 -23.66 -28.42
CA ARG A 155 13.45 -24.33 -29.46
C ARG A 155 13.57 -25.86 -29.41
N ILE A 156 13.49 -26.46 -28.23
CA ILE A 156 13.80 -27.88 -28.02
C ILE A 156 12.61 -28.79 -28.42
N GLY A 157 11.38 -28.34 -28.20
CA GLY A 157 10.16 -29.13 -28.32
C GLY A 157 9.11 -28.54 -29.26
N GLY A 158 9.18 -27.24 -29.57
CA GLY A 158 8.22 -26.57 -30.46
C GLY A 158 6.80 -26.53 -29.90
N PHE A 159 6.68 -26.55 -28.57
CA PHE A 159 5.40 -26.55 -27.89
C PHE A 159 4.89 -25.10 -27.84
N ALA A 160 3.84 -24.79 -28.58
CA ALA A 160 3.13 -23.51 -28.53
C ALA A 160 1.75 -23.77 -27.91
N PRO A 161 1.60 -23.64 -26.58
CA PRO A 161 0.30 -23.81 -25.93
C PRO A 161 -0.74 -22.80 -26.42
N ASP A 162 -2.00 -23.08 -26.09
CA ASP A 162 -3.07 -22.10 -26.24
C ASP A 162 -2.75 -20.86 -25.37
N PRO A 163 -3.02 -19.62 -25.84
CA PRO A 163 -2.72 -18.40 -25.09
C PRO A 163 -3.28 -18.39 -23.65
N LEU A 164 -4.40 -19.07 -23.40
CA LEU A 164 -4.97 -19.18 -22.06
C LEU A 164 -4.16 -20.09 -21.15
N VAL A 165 -3.55 -21.14 -21.71
CA VAL A 165 -2.67 -22.02 -20.95
C VAL A 165 -1.41 -21.27 -20.57
N ASP A 166 -0.81 -20.53 -21.51
CA ASP A 166 0.37 -19.70 -21.23
C ASP A 166 0.06 -18.63 -20.18
N LEU A 167 -1.09 -17.96 -20.31
CA LEU A 167 -1.55 -16.98 -19.33
C LEU A 167 -1.62 -17.57 -17.91
N LEU A 168 -2.20 -18.77 -17.77
CA LEU A 168 -2.34 -19.44 -16.47
C LEU A 168 -1.00 -19.97 -15.93
N VAL A 169 -0.15 -20.50 -16.80
CA VAL A 169 1.15 -21.08 -16.41
C VAL A 169 2.12 -19.98 -16.01
N PHE A 170 2.34 -18.98 -16.86
CA PHE A 170 3.26 -17.88 -16.58
C PHE A 170 2.70 -16.97 -15.47
N GLY A 171 1.40 -16.66 -15.48
CA GLY A 171 0.77 -15.89 -14.40
C GLY A 171 0.84 -16.62 -13.05
N GLY A 172 0.60 -17.93 -13.03
CA GLY A 172 0.76 -18.77 -11.84
C GLY A 172 2.20 -18.79 -11.33
N ALA A 173 3.19 -18.85 -12.23
CA ALA A 173 4.60 -18.79 -11.89
C ALA A 173 5.02 -17.43 -11.32
N VAL A 174 4.53 -16.33 -11.91
CA VAL A 174 4.75 -14.97 -11.40
C VAL A 174 4.19 -14.85 -9.97
N VAL A 175 2.95 -15.26 -9.73
CA VAL A 175 2.35 -15.26 -8.39
C VAL A 175 3.16 -16.10 -7.41
N ALA A 176 3.55 -17.32 -7.79
CA ALA A 176 4.33 -18.22 -6.94
C ALA A 176 5.72 -17.64 -6.59
N ALA A 177 6.43 -17.11 -7.58
CA ALA A 177 7.73 -16.47 -7.39
C ALA A 177 7.64 -15.25 -6.49
N SER A 178 6.57 -14.48 -6.61
CA SER A 178 6.34 -13.29 -5.79
C SER A 178 6.10 -13.62 -4.31
N PHE A 179 5.49 -14.77 -3.98
CA PHE A 179 5.43 -15.26 -2.59
C PHE A 179 6.81 -15.63 -2.04
N LEU A 180 7.63 -16.31 -2.84
CA LEU A 180 9.03 -16.61 -2.47
C LEU A 180 9.80 -15.30 -2.20
N LEU A 181 9.58 -14.31 -3.06
CA LEU A 181 10.18 -12.99 -2.97
C LEU A 181 9.75 -12.25 -1.70
N ALA A 182 8.45 -12.24 -1.38
CA ALA A 182 7.91 -11.63 -0.17
C ALA A 182 8.47 -12.27 1.11
N TRP A 183 8.54 -13.61 1.18
CA TRP A 183 9.12 -14.29 2.35
C TRP A 183 10.62 -14.06 2.48
N ALA A 184 11.35 -14.00 1.37
CA ALA A 184 12.77 -13.65 1.38
C ALA A 184 12.99 -12.21 1.85
N ALA A 185 12.15 -11.28 1.38
CA ALA A 185 12.20 -9.87 1.74
C ALA A 185 11.93 -9.64 3.22
N GLU A 186 10.84 -10.20 3.75
CA GLU A 186 10.50 -10.09 5.17
C GLU A 186 11.59 -10.72 6.05
N ALA A 187 12.09 -11.92 5.71
CA ALA A 187 13.16 -12.56 6.48
C ALA A 187 14.51 -11.81 6.41
N ALA A 188 14.78 -11.10 5.31
CA ALA A 188 16.01 -10.32 5.13
C ALA A 188 16.08 -9.08 6.04
N GLN A 189 14.94 -8.58 6.53
CA GLN A 189 14.92 -7.45 7.47
C GLN A 189 15.68 -7.75 8.76
N GLN A 190 15.80 -9.03 9.14
CA GLN A 190 16.58 -9.43 10.33
C GLN A 190 18.08 -9.24 10.16
N ASP A 191 18.59 -9.25 8.93
CA ASP A 191 20.02 -9.25 8.62
C ASP A 191 20.53 -7.90 8.06
N ILE A 192 19.63 -6.96 7.72
CA ILE A 192 19.98 -5.70 7.04
C ILE A 192 19.49 -4.51 7.88
N SER A 193 20.35 -3.53 8.11
CA SER A 193 20.02 -2.31 8.86
C SER A 193 18.97 -1.44 8.14
N GLY A 194 18.03 -0.90 8.92
CA GLY A 194 16.71 -0.39 8.48
C GLY A 194 16.69 0.43 7.20
N ALA A 195 17.54 1.44 7.10
CA ALA A 195 17.61 2.35 5.97
C ALA A 195 17.75 1.70 4.58
N LEU A 196 18.73 0.81 4.45
CA LEU A 196 19.06 0.12 3.19
C LEU A 196 18.10 -1.05 2.95
N ALA A 197 17.68 -1.72 4.03
CA ALA A 197 16.69 -2.79 3.97
C ALA A 197 15.38 -2.29 3.38
N ILE A 198 14.82 -1.20 3.92
CA ILE A 198 13.55 -0.63 3.47
C ILE A 198 13.61 -0.29 1.97
N ALA A 199 14.69 0.36 1.52
CA ALA A 199 14.84 0.75 0.13
C ALA A 199 14.94 -0.43 -0.85
N ILE A 200 15.83 -1.38 -0.56
CA ILE A 200 16.04 -2.54 -1.44
C ILE A 200 14.83 -3.46 -1.41
N LEU A 201 14.25 -3.70 -0.25
CA LEU A 201 13.10 -4.58 -0.09
C LEU A 201 11.84 -3.98 -0.70
N ALA A 202 11.62 -2.67 -0.58
CA ALA A 202 10.51 -2.00 -1.24
C ALA A 202 10.63 -2.07 -2.77
N LEU A 203 11.86 -1.98 -3.32
CA LEU A 203 12.07 -2.17 -4.75
C LEU A 203 11.79 -3.62 -5.18
N ILE A 204 12.35 -4.58 -4.45
CA ILE A 204 12.24 -6.00 -4.79
C ILE A 204 10.79 -6.50 -4.63
N ALA A 205 10.06 -6.07 -3.61
CA ALA A 205 8.72 -6.58 -3.31
C ALA A 205 7.71 -6.39 -4.46
N VAL A 206 7.89 -5.33 -5.27
CA VAL A 206 6.99 -5.02 -6.40
C VAL A 206 7.62 -5.40 -7.75
N LEU A 207 8.76 -6.11 -7.75
CA LEU A 207 9.47 -6.55 -8.96
C LEU A 207 8.58 -7.21 -10.03
N PRO A 208 7.58 -8.06 -9.70
CA PRO A 208 6.68 -8.64 -10.70
C PRO A 208 5.97 -7.58 -11.55
N GLU A 209 5.47 -6.53 -10.89
CA GLU A 209 4.81 -5.41 -11.56
C GLU A 209 5.80 -4.67 -12.47
N TYR A 210 6.99 -4.37 -11.96
CA TYR A 210 8.04 -3.73 -12.76
C TYR A 210 8.42 -4.56 -13.98
N ALA A 211 8.52 -5.88 -13.85
CA ALA A 211 8.94 -6.74 -14.95
C ALA A 211 7.93 -6.69 -16.11
N VAL A 212 6.63 -6.72 -15.79
CA VAL A 212 5.55 -6.67 -16.79
C VAL A 212 5.41 -5.26 -17.40
N ASP A 213 5.40 -4.21 -16.57
CA ASP A 213 5.19 -2.85 -17.04
C ASP A 213 6.38 -2.33 -17.87
N LEU A 214 7.61 -2.64 -17.43
CA LEU A 214 8.82 -2.30 -18.18
C LEU A 214 8.96 -3.11 -19.45
N TYR A 215 8.44 -4.35 -19.49
CA TYR A 215 8.37 -5.10 -20.74
C TYR A 215 7.46 -4.39 -21.75
N TYR A 216 6.23 -4.01 -21.37
CA TYR A 216 5.35 -3.26 -22.27
C TYR A 216 5.99 -1.95 -22.73
N ALA A 217 6.59 -1.20 -21.81
CA ALA A 217 7.27 0.05 -22.15
C ALA A 217 8.47 -0.18 -23.07
N PHE A 218 9.32 -1.18 -22.80
CA PHE A 218 10.44 -1.53 -23.68
C PHE A 218 9.94 -1.94 -25.06
N ARG A 219 8.97 -2.85 -25.15
CA ARG A 219 8.43 -3.31 -26.42
C ARG A 219 7.82 -2.18 -27.23
N SER A 220 7.19 -1.20 -26.56
CA SER A 220 6.62 -0.02 -27.18
C SER A 220 7.60 0.85 -27.97
N GLY A 221 8.91 0.77 -27.65
CA GLY A 221 9.93 1.47 -28.41
C GLY A 221 10.10 0.97 -29.84
N SER A 222 9.85 -0.32 -30.06
CA SER A 222 9.94 -0.98 -31.37
C SER A 222 8.58 -1.25 -32.02
N ASP A 223 7.52 -1.32 -31.20
CA ASP A 223 6.15 -1.59 -31.63
C ASP A 223 5.17 -0.64 -30.91
N PRO A 224 4.74 0.45 -31.57
CA PRO A 224 3.86 1.45 -30.96
C PRO A 224 2.53 0.89 -30.42
N ALA A 225 2.09 -0.30 -30.87
CA ALA A 225 0.88 -0.93 -30.34
C ALA A 225 0.97 -1.24 -28.84
N TYR A 226 2.19 -1.35 -28.29
CA TYR A 226 2.46 -1.62 -26.88
C TYR A 226 2.45 -0.36 -25.99
N GLU A 227 2.44 0.85 -26.57
CA GLU A 227 2.39 2.11 -25.79
C GLU A 227 1.13 2.14 -24.90
N GLN A 228 -0.01 1.72 -25.46
CA GLN A 228 -1.28 1.65 -24.75
C GLN A 228 -1.23 0.69 -23.57
N PHE A 229 -0.50 -0.42 -23.68
CA PHE A 229 -0.41 -1.45 -22.65
C PHE A 229 0.45 -1.02 -21.47
N ALA A 230 1.57 -0.31 -21.72
CA ALA A 230 2.37 0.28 -20.66
C ALA A 230 1.55 1.28 -19.83
N ALA A 231 0.81 2.17 -20.48
CA ALA A 231 -0.07 3.11 -19.77
C ALA A 231 -1.26 2.41 -19.07
N ALA A 232 -1.84 1.39 -19.70
CA ALA A 232 -2.96 0.63 -19.16
C ALA A 232 -2.57 -0.11 -17.88
N ASN A 233 -1.49 -0.89 -17.92
CA ASN A 233 -1.00 -1.66 -16.79
C ASN A 233 -0.64 -0.72 -15.62
N MET A 234 0.16 0.30 -15.90
CA MET A 234 0.59 1.29 -14.92
C MET A 234 -0.59 2.01 -14.22
N THR A 235 -1.56 2.53 -14.98
CA THR A 235 -2.75 3.20 -14.40
C THR A 235 -3.71 2.22 -13.74
N GLY A 236 -3.75 0.99 -14.23
CA GLY A 236 -4.51 -0.13 -13.70
C GLY A 236 -4.06 -0.55 -12.30
N SER A 237 -2.78 -0.90 -12.14
CA SER A 237 -2.15 -1.27 -10.86
C SER A 237 -2.37 -0.17 -9.81
N ASN A 238 -2.14 1.07 -10.21
CA ASN A 238 -2.28 2.21 -9.32
C ASN A 238 -3.71 2.46 -8.82
N ARG A 239 -4.71 2.20 -9.67
CA ARG A 239 -6.12 2.31 -9.26
C ARG A 239 -6.58 1.07 -8.51
N LEU A 240 -6.07 -0.10 -8.83
CA LEU A 240 -6.38 -1.34 -8.12
C LEU A 240 -5.88 -1.27 -6.67
N LEU A 241 -4.64 -0.83 -6.46
CA LEU A 241 -4.05 -0.72 -5.13
C LEU A 241 -4.81 0.27 -4.24
N LEU A 242 -5.16 1.45 -4.76
CA LEU A 242 -5.88 2.48 -3.99
C LEU A 242 -7.39 2.19 -3.90
N GLY A 243 -8.01 1.81 -5.01
CA GLY A 243 -9.46 1.60 -5.11
C GLY A 243 -9.96 0.28 -4.52
N PHE A 244 -9.11 -0.75 -4.49
CA PHE A 244 -9.44 -2.05 -3.92
C PHE A 244 -8.54 -2.42 -2.73
N GLY A 245 -7.21 -2.36 -2.89
CA GLY A 245 -6.25 -2.80 -1.87
C GLY A 245 -6.40 -2.04 -0.54
N TRP A 246 -6.44 -0.71 -0.58
CA TRP A 246 -6.61 0.12 0.61
C TRP A 246 -7.96 -0.14 1.33
N PRO A 247 -9.12 -0.09 0.65
CA PRO A 247 -10.39 -0.47 1.27
C PRO A 247 -10.41 -1.88 1.84
N LEU A 248 -9.80 -2.87 1.16
CA LEU A 248 -9.73 -4.25 1.64
C LEU A 248 -9.06 -4.32 3.02
N VAL A 249 -7.86 -3.72 3.15
CA VAL A 249 -7.12 -3.67 4.41
C VAL A 249 -7.94 -2.97 5.49
N VAL A 250 -8.50 -1.79 5.20
CA VAL A 250 -9.30 -1.04 6.17
C VAL A 250 -10.51 -1.84 6.63
N ILE A 251 -11.25 -2.45 5.72
CA ILE A 251 -12.44 -3.24 6.05
C ILE A 251 -12.05 -4.43 6.93
N ILE A 252 -11.00 -5.17 6.59
CA ILE A 252 -10.49 -6.28 7.39
C ILE A 252 -10.10 -5.79 8.79
N SER A 253 -9.31 -4.73 8.92
CA SER A 253 -8.89 -4.19 10.22
C SER A 253 -10.07 -3.77 11.08
N LEU A 254 -11.10 -3.15 10.49
CA LEU A 254 -12.31 -2.77 11.22
C LEU A 254 -13.16 -3.99 11.63
N LEU A 255 -13.19 -5.05 10.82
CA LEU A 255 -13.86 -6.32 11.18
C LEU A 255 -13.13 -7.03 12.32
N VAL A 256 -11.80 -7.01 12.32
CA VAL A 256 -10.98 -7.51 13.42
C VAL A 256 -11.23 -6.69 14.68
N ALA A 257 -11.20 -5.35 14.58
CA ALA A 257 -11.49 -4.45 15.69
C ALA A 257 -12.87 -4.72 16.33
N ARG A 258 -13.89 -5.10 15.55
CA ARG A 258 -15.22 -5.48 16.10
C ARG A 258 -15.14 -6.66 17.07
N ARG A 259 -14.23 -7.62 16.86
CA ARG A 259 -14.06 -8.77 17.76
C ARG A 259 -13.53 -8.30 19.12
N TYR A 260 -12.52 -7.43 19.11
CA TYR A 260 -11.93 -6.84 20.32
C TYR A 260 -12.91 -5.90 21.05
N VAL A 261 -13.70 -5.10 20.32
CA VAL A 261 -14.76 -4.28 20.92
C VAL A 261 -15.83 -5.14 21.62
N ARG A 262 -16.24 -6.26 21.00
CA ARG A 262 -17.19 -7.20 21.64
C ARG A 262 -16.61 -7.89 22.87
N ALA A 263 -15.29 -8.12 22.89
CA ALA A 263 -14.57 -8.63 24.04
C ALA A 263 -14.31 -7.56 25.13
N GLY A 264 -14.66 -6.30 24.88
CA GLY A 264 -14.47 -5.20 25.83
C GLY A 264 -13.05 -4.63 25.89
N SER A 265 -12.14 -5.03 24.99
CA SER A 265 -10.74 -4.59 25.00
C SER A 265 -10.46 -3.33 24.20
N LEU A 266 -11.40 -2.90 23.34
CA LEU A 266 -11.29 -1.67 22.55
C LEU A 266 -12.58 -0.83 22.60
N PRO A 267 -12.50 0.50 22.42
CA PRO A 267 -13.67 1.37 22.36
C PRO A 267 -14.46 1.18 21.05
N ALA A 268 -15.77 1.46 21.08
CA ALA A 268 -16.64 1.32 19.91
C ALA A 268 -16.22 2.16 18.69
N SER A 269 -15.47 3.25 18.90
CA SER A 269 -14.90 4.09 17.84
C SER A 269 -13.89 3.35 16.95
N ALA A 270 -13.20 2.33 17.47
CA ALA A 270 -12.23 1.51 16.73
C ALA A 270 -12.85 0.74 15.54
N THR A 271 -14.19 0.59 15.52
CA THR A 271 -14.92 -0.05 14.41
C THR A 271 -15.31 0.90 13.28
N LYS A 272 -14.98 2.19 13.41
CA LYS A 272 -15.36 3.26 12.47
C LYS A 272 -14.17 3.85 11.73
N VAL A 273 -13.01 3.92 12.37
CA VAL A 273 -11.81 4.59 11.86
C VAL A 273 -10.58 3.74 12.14
N LEU A 274 -9.79 3.47 11.11
CA LEU A 274 -8.43 2.97 11.26
C LEU A 274 -7.49 4.16 11.48
N GLN A 275 -6.72 4.15 12.56
CA GLN A 275 -5.67 5.16 12.79
C GLN A 275 -4.41 4.72 12.02
N LEU A 276 -3.79 5.68 11.35
CA LEU A 276 -2.48 5.51 10.72
C LEU A 276 -1.40 5.96 11.72
N GLU A 277 -0.21 5.41 11.56
CA GLU A 277 0.94 5.81 12.35
C GLU A 277 1.42 7.21 11.96
N GLN A 278 2.10 7.87 12.89
CA GLN A 278 2.64 9.21 12.65
C GLN A 278 3.79 9.18 11.63
N SER A 279 4.52 8.07 11.56
CA SER A 279 5.57 7.76 10.57
C SER A 279 5.04 7.85 9.13
N SER A 280 3.83 7.36 8.87
CA SER A 280 3.17 7.40 7.55
C SER A 280 2.95 8.81 7.00
N ARG A 281 3.07 9.86 7.83
CA ARG A 281 2.94 11.26 7.38
C ARG A 281 4.01 11.63 6.35
N LEU A 282 5.20 11.02 6.41
CA LEU A 282 6.24 11.19 5.40
C LEU A 282 5.74 10.69 4.04
N ASP A 283 5.27 9.45 3.98
CA ASP A 283 4.83 8.78 2.75
C ASP A 283 3.64 9.51 2.13
N ILE A 284 2.66 9.90 2.97
CA ILE A 284 1.50 10.69 2.53
C ILE A 284 1.94 12.06 1.99
N GLY A 285 2.94 12.68 2.60
CA GLY A 285 3.50 13.94 2.13
C GLY A 285 4.13 13.83 0.74
N PHE A 286 4.95 12.80 0.50
CA PHE A 286 5.50 12.53 -0.82
C PHE A 286 4.41 12.19 -1.83
N LEU A 287 3.46 11.32 -1.44
CA LEU A 287 2.33 10.94 -2.29
C LEU A 287 1.48 12.15 -2.66
N ALA A 288 1.27 13.10 -1.75
CA ALA A 288 0.55 14.34 -2.03
C ALA A 288 1.24 15.19 -3.10
N LEU A 289 2.57 15.32 -3.04
CA LEU A 289 3.36 16.04 -4.04
C LEU A 289 3.30 15.33 -5.40
N LEU A 290 3.51 14.00 -5.40
CA LEU A 290 3.42 13.19 -6.62
C LEU A 290 2.02 13.23 -7.24
N ALA A 291 0.96 13.22 -6.44
CA ALA A 291 -0.42 13.29 -6.92
C ALA A 291 -0.71 14.59 -7.69
N VAL A 292 -0.16 15.72 -7.24
CA VAL A 292 -0.29 17.00 -7.95
C VAL A 292 0.60 17.04 -9.19
N VAL A 293 1.87 16.63 -9.05
CA VAL A 293 2.84 16.61 -10.15
C VAL A 293 2.41 15.67 -11.29
N ALA A 294 1.69 14.59 -10.99
CA ALA A 294 1.19 13.65 -11.98
C ALA A 294 0.23 14.27 -13.02
N PHE A 295 -0.42 15.40 -12.72
CA PHE A 295 -1.24 16.11 -13.72
C PHE A 295 -0.42 16.74 -14.85
N LEU A 296 0.91 16.84 -14.70
CA LEU A 296 1.78 17.26 -15.80
C LEU A 296 1.81 16.22 -16.93
N ILE A 297 1.67 14.93 -16.63
CA ILE A 297 1.66 13.85 -17.63
C ILE A 297 0.54 14.04 -18.66
N PRO A 298 -0.76 14.09 -18.27
CA PRO A 298 -1.84 14.31 -19.23
C PRO A 298 -1.78 15.70 -19.88
N LEU A 299 -1.25 16.72 -19.19
CA LEU A 299 -1.07 18.06 -19.78
C LEU A 299 -0.03 18.05 -20.92
N MET A 300 1.00 17.22 -20.81
CA MET A 300 2.03 17.06 -21.84
C MET A 300 1.66 16.06 -22.94
N GLY A 301 0.61 15.25 -22.75
CA GLY A 301 0.24 14.16 -23.68
C GLY A 301 1.34 13.12 -23.87
N SER A 302 2.25 13.02 -22.90
CA SER A 302 3.45 12.17 -22.94
C SER A 302 4.07 12.10 -21.55
N ILE A 303 4.95 11.11 -21.34
CA ILE A 303 5.88 11.08 -20.20
C ILE A 303 7.28 11.36 -20.76
N PRO A 304 7.76 12.61 -20.72
CA PRO A 304 9.08 12.94 -21.24
C PRO A 304 10.19 12.24 -20.47
N LEU A 305 11.29 11.91 -21.15
CA LEU A 305 12.44 11.25 -20.52
C LEU A 305 13.01 12.05 -19.34
N TRP A 306 13.11 13.39 -19.48
CA TRP A 306 13.57 14.26 -18.40
C TRP A 306 12.64 14.19 -17.18
N PHE A 307 11.34 14.08 -17.40
CA PHE A 307 10.35 13.99 -16.34
C PHE A 307 10.44 12.63 -15.63
N GLY A 308 10.74 11.57 -16.39
CA GLY A 308 11.07 10.26 -15.83
C GLY A 308 12.22 10.34 -14.83
N PHE A 309 13.33 11.00 -15.19
CA PHE A 309 14.46 11.23 -14.27
C PHE A 309 14.09 12.08 -13.04
N VAL A 310 13.18 13.05 -13.18
CA VAL A 310 12.67 13.84 -12.04
C VAL A 310 11.92 12.95 -11.06
N LEU A 311 11.06 12.04 -11.54
CA LEU A 311 10.34 11.10 -10.68
C LEU A 311 11.27 10.08 -10.01
N LEU A 312 12.28 9.59 -10.73
CA LEU A 312 13.33 8.74 -10.16
C LEU A 312 14.09 9.45 -9.04
N ALA A 313 14.50 10.70 -9.28
CA ALA A 313 15.17 11.51 -8.27
C ALA A 313 14.28 11.75 -7.05
N ALA A 314 12.98 12.01 -7.26
CA ALA A 314 12.01 12.15 -6.18
C ALA A 314 11.90 10.86 -5.35
N PHE A 315 11.91 9.69 -5.99
CA PHE A 315 11.90 8.40 -5.30
C PHE A 315 13.19 8.14 -4.50
N VAL A 316 14.36 8.47 -5.06
CA VAL A 316 15.64 8.36 -4.33
C VAL A 316 15.65 9.27 -3.11
N VAL A 317 15.12 10.50 -3.23
CA VAL A 317 14.96 11.42 -2.09
C VAL A 317 13.98 10.87 -1.07
N TYR A 318 12.87 10.26 -1.50
CA TYR A 318 11.94 9.56 -0.62
C TYR A 318 12.63 8.45 0.17
N LEU A 319 13.35 7.55 -0.50
CA LEU A 319 14.09 6.46 0.15
C LEU A 319 15.12 7.01 1.16
N TRP A 320 15.87 8.05 0.80
CA TRP A 320 16.83 8.69 1.70
C TRP A 320 16.17 9.37 2.91
N ARG A 321 14.91 9.81 2.78
CA ARG A 321 14.15 10.39 3.89
C ARG A 321 13.52 9.30 4.77
N ALA A 322 12.85 8.32 4.16
CA ALA A 322 12.22 7.20 4.85
C ALA A 322 13.27 6.43 5.69
N SER A 323 14.46 6.26 5.15
CA SER A 323 15.58 5.58 5.81
C SER A 323 16.05 6.24 7.11
N LYS A 324 15.79 7.54 7.28
CA LYS A 324 16.13 8.32 8.48
C LYS A 324 15.01 8.39 9.51
N VAL A 325 13.81 7.98 9.12
CA VAL A 325 12.64 7.91 10.01
C VAL A 325 12.55 6.55 10.70
N SER A 326 13.24 5.53 10.17
CA SER A 326 13.33 4.18 10.77
C SER A 326 13.60 4.26 12.28
N ASP A 327 12.67 3.71 13.05
CA ASP A 327 12.50 3.94 14.48
C ASP A 327 13.74 3.64 15.33
N ASP A 328 13.98 4.53 16.30
CA ASP A 328 14.90 4.35 17.45
C ASP A 328 14.33 3.33 18.46
N ASP A 329 13.08 2.91 18.27
CA ASP A 329 12.40 1.84 18.99
C ASP A 329 12.27 0.62 18.07
N GLY A 330 13.37 -0.13 17.93
CA GLY A 330 13.33 -1.47 17.36
C GLY A 330 12.55 -2.41 18.27
N ASP A 331 11.23 -2.28 18.30
CA ASP A 331 10.38 -3.37 18.72
C ASP A 331 10.66 -4.50 17.72
N ASP A 332 11.18 -5.61 18.25
CA ASP A 332 11.32 -6.88 17.55
C ASP A 332 9.92 -7.32 17.11
N GLU A 333 9.40 -6.75 16.02
CA GLU A 333 8.16 -7.21 15.42
C GLU A 333 8.38 -8.68 15.07
N GLU A 334 7.70 -9.54 15.82
CA GLU A 334 7.88 -10.98 15.70
C GLU A 334 7.50 -11.39 14.28
N MET A 335 8.50 -11.72 13.45
CA MET A 335 8.27 -12.20 12.10
C MET A 335 7.49 -13.52 12.20
N VAL A 336 6.25 -13.54 11.71
CA VAL A 336 5.36 -14.71 11.87
C VAL A 336 5.06 -15.35 10.52
N GLY A 337 5.28 -16.66 10.43
CA GLY A 337 4.92 -17.47 9.28
C GLY A 337 6.14 -18.02 8.56
N THR A 338 6.10 -18.10 7.22
CA THR A 338 7.23 -18.65 6.46
C THR A 338 8.48 -17.77 6.62
N ALA A 339 8.34 -16.45 6.62
CA ALA A 339 9.43 -15.51 6.89
C ALA A 339 10.04 -15.72 8.29
N GLY A 340 9.22 -15.83 9.34
CA GLY A 340 9.70 -16.16 10.70
C GLY A 340 10.44 -17.50 10.79
N ASN A 341 9.97 -18.52 10.06
CA ASN A 341 10.66 -19.80 9.99
C ASN A 341 12.03 -19.71 9.30
N ILE A 342 12.19 -18.81 8.33
CA ILE A 342 13.49 -18.51 7.69
C ILE A 342 14.36 -17.68 8.65
N ALA A 343 13.78 -16.66 9.29
CA ALA A 343 14.44 -15.78 10.24
C ALA A 343 15.03 -16.54 11.45
N SER A 344 14.32 -17.54 11.95
CA SER A 344 14.78 -18.37 13.07
C SER A 344 15.99 -19.26 12.75
N MET A 345 16.40 -19.42 11.49
CA MET A 345 17.55 -20.26 11.13
C MET A 345 18.90 -19.69 11.62
N PRO A 346 19.95 -20.54 11.74
CA PRO A 346 21.32 -20.06 11.90
C PRO A 346 21.71 -19.11 10.78
N GLN A 347 22.38 -18.00 11.13
CA GLN A 347 22.69 -16.88 10.23
C GLN A 347 23.24 -17.29 8.86
N ARG A 348 24.16 -18.26 8.80
CA ARG A 348 24.72 -18.74 7.52
C ARG A 348 23.67 -19.44 6.66
N ALA A 349 22.90 -20.35 7.25
CA ALA A 349 21.83 -21.06 6.55
C ALA A 349 20.73 -20.09 6.10
N ARG A 350 20.31 -19.19 6.99
CA ARG A 350 19.35 -18.12 6.72
C ARG A 350 19.73 -17.30 5.50
N ARG A 351 20.95 -16.74 5.48
CA ARG A 351 21.43 -15.90 4.37
C ARG A 351 21.46 -16.65 3.04
N TRP A 352 21.94 -17.90 3.04
CA TRP A 352 21.92 -18.72 1.82
C TRP A 352 20.50 -19.04 1.35
N THR A 353 19.57 -19.33 2.27
CA THR A 353 18.16 -19.53 1.93
C THR A 353 17.54 -18.26 1.34
N ILE A 354 17.75 -17.10 1.98
CA ILE A 354 17.25 -15.81 1.49
C ILE A 354 17.80 -15.50 0.09
N VAL A 355 19.12 -15.62 -0.11
CA VAL A 355 19.75 -15.39 -1.42
C VAL A 355 19.21 -16.36 -2.47
N ALA A 356 19.09 -17.65 -2.14
CA ALA A 356 18.54 -18.65 -3.07
C ALA A 356 17.08 -18.32 -3.45
N LEU A 357 16.26 -17.93 -2.48
CA LEU A 357 14.87 -17.53 -2.73
C LEU A 357 14.79 -16.28 -3.62
N PHE A 358 15.61 -15.26 -3.36
CA PHE A 358 15.68 -14.07 -4.21
C PHE A 358 16.10 -14.42 -5.65
N VAL A 359 17.16 -15.20 -5.82
CA VAL A 359 17.67 -15.57 -7.15
C VAL A 359 16.65 -16.42 -7.91
N VAL A 360 16.04 -17.41 -7.27
CA VAL A 360 15.01 -18.27 -7.90
C VAL A 360 13.78 -17.44 -8.26
N ALA A 361 13.28 -16.62 -7.34
CA ALA A 361 12.11 -15.77 -7.60
C ALA A 361 12.37 -14.77 -8.73
N ALA A 362 13.50 -14.07 -8.71
CA ALA A 362 13.87 -13.14 -9.76
C ALA A 362 14.04 -13.84 -11.11
N ALA A 363 14.69 -15.00 -11.15
CA ALA A 363 14.86 -15.77 -12.38
C ALA A 363 13.50 -16.17 -12.98
N VAL A 364 12.58 -16.70 -12.16
CA VAL A 364 11.23 -17.07 -12.60
C VAL A 364 10.44 -15.85 -13.08
N ILE A 365 10.47 -14.73 -12.34
CA ILE A 365 9.75 -13.50 -12.73
C ILE A 365 10.28 -12.99 -14.08
N LEU A 366 11.60 -12.84 -14.22
CA LEU A 366 12.20 -12.29 -15.43
C LEU A 366 12.02 -13.20 -16.64
N SER A 367 12.06 -14.53 -16.46
CA SER A 367 11.80 -15.47 -17.56
C SER A 367 10.32 -15.61 -17.90
N SER A 368 9.40 -15.19 -17.02
CA SER A 368 7.96 -15.32 -17.21
C SER A 368 7.27 -14.01 -17.60
N ALA A 369 7.90 -12.85 -17.40
CA ALA A 369 7.25 -11.56 -17.57
C ALA A 369 6.82 -11.28 -19.02
N GLU A 370 7.71 -11.48 -19.99
CA GLU A 370 7.43 -11.35 -21.43
C GLU A 370 6.33 -12.32 -21.90
N PRO A 371 6.47 -13.66 -21.72
CA PRO A 371 5.43 -14.57 -22.19
C PRO A 371 4.11 -14.42 -21.44
N PHE A 372 4.12 -14.00 -20.16
CA PHE A 372 2.89 -13.65 -19.44
C PHE A 372 2.20 -12.42 -20.06
N ALA A 373 2.97 -11.38 -20.36
CA ALA A 373 2.47 -10.15 -20.95
C ALA A 373 1.90 -10.38 -22.36
N ASP A 374 2.59 -11.15 -23.19
CA ASP A 374 2.11 -11.50 -24.53
C ASP A 374 0.86 -12.38 -24.44
N ALA A 375 0.86 -13.40 -23.57
CA ALA A 375 -0.30 -14.25 -23.35
C ALA A 375 -1.53 -13.48 -22.86
N LEU A 376 -1.37 -12.40 -22.10
CA LEU A 376 -2.48 -11.50 -21.72
C LEU A 376 -3.10 -10.81 -22.94
N VAL A 377 -2.25 -10.29 -23.83
CA VAL A 377 -2.70 -9.59 -25.04
C VAL A 377 -3.37 -10.56 -26.02
N GLU A 378 -2.77 -11.73 -26.23
CA GLU A 378 -3.28 -12.78 -27.12
C GLU A 378 -4.56 -13.43 -26.59
N SER A 379 -4.63 -13.70 -25.28
CA SER A 379 -5.85 -14.23 -24.64
C SER A 379 -7.04 -13.30 -24.78
N GLY A 380 -6.82 -11.98 -24.73
CA GLY A 380 -7.88 -10.99 -25.00
C GLY A 380 -8.47 -11.18 -26.40
N SER A 381 -7.60 -11.29 -27.39
CA SER A 381 -7.98 -11.52 -28.79
C SER A 381 -8.73 -12.85 -28.98
N ALA A 382 -8.27 -13.92 -28.33
CA ALA A 382 -8.89 -15.25 -28.41
C ALA A 382 -10.26 -15.32 -27.72
N LEU A 383 -10.43 -14.64 -26.58
CA LEU A 383 -11.68 -14.62 -25.82
C LEU A 383 -12.69 -13.57 -26.31
N GLY A 384 -12.28 -12.68 -27.23
CA GLY A 384 -13.09 -11.53 -27.64
C GLY A 384 -13.24 -10.48 -26.53
N ILE A 385 -12.26 -10.40 -25.61
CA ILE A 385 -12.19 -9.41 -24.54
C ILE A 385 -11.14 -8.35 -24.93
N ASP A 386 -11.42 -7.07 -24.68
CA ASP A 386 -10.45 -5.99 -24.94
C ASP A 386 -9.12 -6.29 -24.22
N SER A 387 -8.02 -6.48 -24.96
CA SER A 387 -6.69 -6.73 -24.39
C SER A 387 -6.28 -5.58 -23.45
N TYR A 388 -6.69 -4.35 -23.74
CA TYR A 388 -6.45 -3.22 -22.83
C TYR A 388 -7.06 -3.47 -21.45
N PHE A 389 -8.26 -4.05 -21.38
CA PHE A 389 -8.93 -4.37 -20.12
C PHE A 389 -8.18 -5.46 -19.33
N LEU A 390 -7.70 -6.51 -20.00
CA LEU A 390 -6.92 -7.56 -19.35
C LEU A 390 -5.58 -7.03 -18.83
N VAL A 391 -4.87 -6.25 -19.65
CA VAL A 391 -3.61 -5.62 -19.26
C VAL A 391 -3.81 -4.66 -18.09
N GLN A 392 -4.89 -3.88 -18.09
CA GLN A 392 -5.17 -2.90 -17.03
C GLN A 392 -5.59 -3.54 -15.71
N TRP A 393 -6.31 -4.66 -15.73
CA TRP A 393 -6.93 -5.20 -14.50
C TRP A 393 -6.43 -6.57 -14.10
N LEU A 394 -6.22 -7.48 -15.05
CA LEU A 394 -5.80 -8.84 -14.75
C LEU A 394 -4.30 -8.93 -14.48
N ALA A 395 -3.47 -8.22 -15.26
CA ALA A 395 -2.03 -8.21 -15.04
C ALA A 395 -1.68 -7.69 -13.63
N PRO A 396 -2.12 -6.48 -13.22
CA PRO A 396 -1.86 -5.97 -11.89
C PRO A 396 -2.46 -6.82 -10.77
N LEU A 397 -3.62 -7.42 -11.01
CA LEU A 397 -4.21 -8.32 -10.01
C LEU A 397 -3.31 -9.52 -9.73
N ALA A 398 -2.64 -10.07 -10.75
CA ALA A 398 -1.72 -11.18 -10.58
C ALA A 398 -0.38 -10.75 -9.97
N THR A 399 0.21 -9.66 -10.45
CA THR A 399 1.52 -9.16 -10.00
C THR A 399 1.48 -8.55 -8.60
N GLU A 400 0.36 -7.93 -8.20
CA GLU A 400 0.18 -7.27 -6.89
C GLU A 400 -0.52 -8.17 -5.84
N ALA A 401 -1.10 -9.31 -6.24
CA ALA A 401 -1.80 -10.22 -5.33
C ALA A 401 -1.00 -10.58 -4.05
N PRO A 402 0.31 -10.90 -4.13
CA PRO A 402 1.13 -11.20 -2.96
C PRO A 402 1.20 -10.02 -1.98
N GLU A 403 1.32 -8.79 -2.48
CA GLU A 403 1.31 -7.59 -1.64
C GLU A 403 -0.04 -7.43 -0.93
N PHE A 404 -1.16 -7.58 -1.66
CA PHE A 404 -2.49 -7.52 -1.08
C PHE A 404 -2.73 -8.60 -0.02
N ILE A 405 -2.23 -9.82 -0.25
CA ILE A 405 -2.37 -10.93 0.69
C ILE A 405 -1.57 -10.67 1.95
N VAL A 406 -0.32 -10.21 1.84
CA VAL A 406 0.52 -9.88 3.00
C VAL A 406 -0.11 -8.75 3.82
N ALA A 407 -0.54 -7.67 3.17
CA ALA A 407 -1.23 -6.57 3.85
C ALA A 407 -2.54 -7.02 4.53
N ALA A 408 -3.32 -7.88 3.88
CA ALA A 408 -4.52 -8.47 4.47
C ALA A 408 -4.20 -9.37 5.68
N LEU A 409 -3.10 -10.13 5.64
CA LEU A 409 -2.64 -10.94 6.79
C LEU A 409 -2.22 -10.07 7.97
N PHE A 410 -1.53 -8.95 7.75
CA PHE A 410 -1.22 -7.97 8.80
C PHE A 410 -2.50 -7.36 9.38
N ALA A 411 -3.44 -6.97 8.52
CA ALA A 411 -4.75 -6.46 8.95
C ALA A 411 -5.53 -7.49 9.79
N LEU A 412 -5.52 -8.76 9.40
CA LEU A 412 -6.15 -9.87 10.13
C LEU A 412 -5.55 -10.10 11.53
N ARG A 413 -4.28 -9.75 11.72
CA ARG A 413 -3.56 -9.82 12.99
C ARG A 413 -3.77 -8.59 13.88
N GLY A 414 -4.54 -7.60 13.42
CA GLY A 414 -4.75 -6.34 14.15
C GLY A 414 -3.69 -5.28 13.86
N MET A 415 -2.72 -5.55 12.99
CA MET A 415 -1.68 -4.61 12.56
C MET A 415 -2.17 -3.73 11.38
N GLY A 416 -3.35 -3.12 11.54
CA GLY A 416 -3.97 -2.36 10.45
C GLY A 416 -3.20 -1.10 10.05
N GLY A 417 -2.54 -0.44 11.01
CA GLY A 417 -1.69 0.73 10.76
C GLY A 417 -0.49 0.40 9.89
N ALA A 418 0.30 -0.58 10.29
CA ALA A 418 1.40 -1.14 9.49
C ALA A 418 0.91 -1.61 8.10
N ALA A 419 -0.17 -2.39 8.04
CA ALA A 419 -0.72 -2.91 6.78
C ALA A 419 -1.09 -1.82 5.77
N ILE A 420 -1.70 -0.71 6.21
CA ILE A 420 -2.01 0.39 5.30
C ILE A 420 -0.75 1.23 5.00
N GLY A 421 0.17 1.35 5.95
CA GLY A 421 1.48 2.00 5.76
C GLY A 421 2.27 1.36 4.62
N THR A 422 2.34 0.02 4.56
CA THR A 422 3.03 -0.68 3.47
C THR A 422 2.39 -0.38 2.10
N LEU A 423 1.06 -0.40 2.01
CA LEU A 423 0.36 -0.09 0.75
C LEU A 423 0.52 1.39 0.34
N ILE A 424 0.62 2.32 1.30
CA ILE A 424 0.90 3.73 0.99
C ILE A 424 2.33 3.89 0.45
N ALA A 425 3.30 3.21 1.06
CA ALA A 425 4.68 3.20 0.59
C ALA A 425 4.81 2.59 -0.83
N SER A 426 4.10 1.48 -1.10
CA SER A 426 4.04 0.89 -2.44
C SER A 426 3.40 1.83 -3.46
N LYS A 427 2.34 2.57 -3.07
CA LYS A 427 1.75 3.61 -3.92
C LYS A 427 2.76 4.72 -4.27
N VAL A 428 3.57 5.18 -3.30
CA VAL A 428 4.64 6.16 -3.58
C VAL A 428 5.62 5.60 -4.61
N ASN A 429 6.03 4.35 -4.45
CA ASN A 429 6.93 3.65 -5.37
C ASN A 429 6.35 3.57 -6.79
N GLN A 430 5.13 3.04 -6.93
CA GLN A 430 4.45 2.91 -8.22
C GLN A 430 4.17 4.27 -8.91
N TRP A 431 3.94 5.34 -8.16
CA TRP A 431 3.67 6.67 -8.74
C TRP A 431 4.94 7.48 -9.04
N SER A 432 6.11 7.01 -8.62
CA SER A 432 7.39 7.68 -8.85
C SER A 432 8.36 6.81 -9.65
N LEU A 433 8.89 5.75 -9.05
CA LEU A 433 9.88 4.87 -9.68
C LEU A 433 9.32 4.21 -10.95
N LEU A 434 8.15 3.58 -10.86
CA LEU A 434 7.53 2.87 -12.00
C LEU A 434 7.21 3.83 -13.16
N VAL A 435 6.46 4.91 -12.91
CA VAL A 435 6.22 5.95 -13.93
C VAL A 435 7.52 6.49 -14.50
N GLY A 436 8.50 6.73 -13.61
CA GLY A 436 9.77 7.34 -13.97
C GLY A 436 10.64 6.48 -14.88
N SER A 437 10.51 5.16 -14.79
CA SER A 437 11.27 4.20 -15.59
C SER A 437 10.62 3.84 -16.92
N LEU A 438 9.30 4.04 -17.10
CA LEU A 438 8.61 3.79 -18.38
C LEU A 438 9.26 4.49 -19.60
N PRO A 439 9.51 5.82 -19.58
CA PRO A 439 10.11 6.47 -20.75
C PRO A 439 11.55 6.02 -21.01
N ILE A 440 12.26 5.56 -19.97
CA ILE A 440 13.61 5.01 -20.11
C ILE A 440 13.54 3.66 -20.82
N ALA A 441 12.63 2.78 -20.39
CA ALA A 441 12.42 1.49 -21.05
C ALA A 441 12.00 1.68 -22.51
N HIS A 442 11.07 2.59 -22.80
CA HIS A 442 10.66 2.94 -24.17
C HIS A 442 11.84 3.34 -25.06
N VAL A 443 12.71 4.25 -24.57
CA VAL A 443 13.91 4.67 -25.33
C VAL A 443 14.89 3.51 -25.52
N LEU A 444 15.12 2.69 -24.49
CA LEU A 444 16.00 1.53 -24.58
C LEU A 444 15.47 0.47 -25.55
N GLY A 445 14.16 0.39 -25.72
CA GLY A 445 13.48 -0.49 -26.68
C GLY A 445 13.48 0.01 -28.12
N GLY A 446 14.12 1.15 -28.42
CA GLY A 446 14.19 1.74 -29.76
C GLY A 446 13.25 2.93 -29.99
N GLY A 447 12.53 3.36 -28.96
CA GLY A 447 11.59 4.46 -29.02
C GLY A 447 12.27 5.83 -29.11
N THR A 448 11.47 6.89 -29.30
CA THR A 448 12.02 8.24 -29.47
C THR A 448 12.58 8.78 -28.16
N THR A 449 13.66 9.58 -28.23
CA THR A 449 14.24 10.25 -27.04
C THR A 449 13.31 11.30 -26.41
N GLY A 450 12.16 11.58 -27.04
CA GLY A 450 11.12 12.46 -26.51
C GLY A 450 10.41 11.91 -25.28
N GLY A 451 10.46 10.59 -25.04
CA GLY A 451 9.76 9.89 -23.96
C GLY A 451 8.62 9.01 -24.47
N LEU A 452 7.76 8.55 -23.55
CA LEU A 452 6.62 7.68 -23.89
C LEU A 452 5.42 8.55 -24.31
N PRO A 453 4.95 8.49 -25.57
CA PRO A 453 3.77 9.22 -26.01
C PRO A 453 2.47 8.65 -25.38
N LEU A 454 1.45 9.49 -25.26
CA LEU A 454 0.13 9.10 -24.78
C LEU A 454 -0.95 9.57 -25.75
N ASP A 455 -1.85 8.66 -26.12
CA ASP A 455 -3.06 8.93 -26.88
C ASP A 455 -4.17 9.51 -25.99
N GLY A 456 -5.32 9.83 -26.60
CA GLY A 456 -6.47 10.39 -25.89
C GLY A 456 -6.99 9.49 -24.76
N ARG A 457 -7.06 8.17 -24.96
CA ARG A 457 -7.53 7.22 -23.94
C ARG A 457 -6.55 7.18 -22.78
N GLN A 458 -5.26 7.06 -23.04
CA GLN A 458 -4.21 7.02 -22.02
C GLN A 458 -4.19 8.32 -21.20
N VAL A 459 -4.32 9.48 -21.84
CA VAL A 459 -4.44 10.78 -21.16
C VAL A 459 -5.64 10.78 -20.19
N GLU A 460 -6.81 10.30 -20.63
CA GLU A 460 -8.00 10.18 -19.77
C GLU A 460 -7.76 9.26 -18.56
N GLU A 461 -7.12 8.10 -18.77
CA GLU A 461 -6.82 7.13 -17.72
C GLU A 461 -5.80 7.69 -16.70
N PHE A 462 -4.81 8.48 -17.16
CA PHE A 462 -3.89 9.19 -16.27
C PHE A 462 -4.60 10.28 -15.45
N VAL A 463 -5.51 11.05 -16.04
CA VAL A 463 -6.32 12.03 -15.30
C VAL A 463 -7.19 11.33 -14.24
N LEU A 464 -7.83 10.22 -14.59
CA LEU A 464 -8.65 9.44 -13.68
C LEU A 464 -7.82 8.88 -12.52
N THR A 465 -6.61 8.38 -12.81
CA THR A 465 -5.72 7.84 -11.79
C THR A 465 -5.12 8.92 -10.89
N ALA A 466 -4.73 10.07 -11.45
CA ALA A 466 -4.22 11.21 -10.68
C ALA A 466 -5.31 11.79 -9.77
N SER A 467 -6.53 11.97 -10.28
CA SER A 467 -7.67 12.45 -9.48
C SER A 467 -8.05 11.49 -8.36
N GLN A 468 -8.07 10.18 -8.61
CA GLN A 468 -8.30 9.18 -7.57
C GLN A 468 -7.18 9.20 -6.52
N THR A 469 -5.92 9.40 -6.92
CA THR A 469 -4.79 9.53 -6.00
C THR A 469 -4.92 10.76 -5.11
N VAL A 470 -5.37 11.91 -5.67
CA VAL A 470 -5.67 13.12 -4.88
C VAL A 470 -6.79 12.87 -3.87
N LEU A 471 -7.85 12.14 -4.24
CA LEU A 471 -8.90 11.73 -3.29
C LEU A 471 -8.34 10.83 -2.18
N GLY A 472 -7.55 9.81 -2.53
CA GLY A 472 -6.93 8.90 -1.55
C GLY A 472 -6.08 9.66 -0.54
N VAL A 473 -5.21 10.57 -1.02
CA VAL A 473 -4.39 11.45 -0.16
C VAL A 473 -5.27 12.29 0.76
N ALA A 474 -6.32 12.93 0.23
CA ALA A 474 -7.23 13.75 1.03
C ALA A 474 -7.89 12.95 2.16
N ILE A 475 -8.27 11.69 1.90
CA ILE A 475 -8.88 10.80 2.90
C ILE A 475 -7.92 10.49 4.06
N ILE A 476 -6.64 10.26 3.78
CA ILE A 476 -5.67 9.83 4.79
C ILE A 476 -4.83 10.96 5.37
N ILE A 477 -5.00 12.21 4.90
CA ILE A 477 -4.17 13.37 5.29
C ILE A 477 -4.17 13.66 6.80
N ALA A 478 -5.27 13.30 7.48
CA ALA A 478 -5.46 13.43 8.92
C ALA A 478 -5.04 12.17 9.71
N LEU A 479 -4.35 11.22 9.07
CA LEU A 479 -3.93 9.92 9.64
C LEU A 479 -5.10 9.07 10.17
N ARG A 480 -6.28 9.23 9.54
CA ARG A 480 -7.53 8.60 9.96
C ARG A 480 -8.31 8.10 8.76
N PHE A 481 -8.34 6.80 8.57
CA PHE A 481 -9.09 6.18 7.48
C PHE A 481 -10.48 5.73 7.95
N HIS A 482 -11.50 6.52 7.62
CA HIS A 482 -12.88 6.21 7.98
C HIS A 482 -13.48 5.12 7.09
N ARG A 483 -14.30 4.23 7.65
CA ARG A 483 -14.99 3.14 6.92
C ARG A 483 -15.80 3.60 5.70
N TRP A 484 -16.34 4.82 5.75
CA TRP A 484 -17.20 5.36 4.70
C TRP A 484 -16.36 5.86 3.53
N SER A 485 -15.17 6.38 3.81
CA SER A 485 -14.17 6.70 2.80
C SER A 485 -13.67 5.43 2.10
N ALA A 486 -13.45 4.34 2.85
CA ALA A 486 -13.09 3.04 2.26
C ALA A 486 -14.20 2.48 1.36
N ILE A 487 -15.46 2.52 1.82
CA ILE A 487 -16.62 2.12 1.00
C ILE A 487 -16.77 3.02 -0.23
N ALA A 488 -16.56 4.33 -0.10
CA ALA A 488 -16.65 5.26 -1.22
C ALA A 488 -15.56 5.00 -2.28
N LEU A 489 -14.32 4.73 -1.85
CA LEU A 489 -13.23 4.40 -2.77
C LEU A 489 -13.51 3.13 -3.56
N VAL A 490 -13.92 2.03 -2.90
CA VAL A 490 -14.25 0.78 -3.60
C VAL A 490 -15.49 0.91 -4.47
N ALA A 491 -16.48 1.72 -4.07
CA ALA A 491 -17.66 1.99 -4.88
C ALA A 491 -17.31 2.79 -6.15
N LEU A 492 -16.53 3.86 -6.03
CA LEU A 492 -16.06 4.65 -7.18
C LEU A 492 -15.18 3.80 -8.11
N PHE A 493 -14.31 2.97 -7.53
CA PHE A 493 -13.51 1.99 -8.26
C PHE A 493 -14.39 0.98 -9.00
N ALA A 494 -15.44 0.45 -8.38
CA ALA A 494 -16.34 -0.51 -9.02
C ALA A 494 -17.16 0.10 -10.17
N VAL A 495 -17.58 1.36 -10.02
CA VAL A 495 -18.36 2.07 -11.07
C VAL A 495 -17.56 2.19 -12.38
N GLN A 496 -16.23 2.33 -12.32
CA GLN A 496 -15.39 2.46 -13.52
C GLN A 496 -15.41 1.21 -14.42
N PHE A 497 -15.74 0.03 -13.89
CA PHE A 497 -15.85 -1.20 -14.69
C PHE A 497 -17.10 -1.22 -15.56
N VAL A 498 -18.12 -0.46 -15.18
CA VAL A 498 -19.38 -0.32 -15.93
C VAL A 498 -19.37 0.94 -16.80
N VAL A 499 -18.68 1.98 -16.33
CA VAL A 499 -18.55 3.27 -17.00
C VAL A 499 -17.21 3.30 -17.76
N THR A 500 -17.23 2.79 -18.99
CA THR A 500 -16.02 2.59 -19.81
C THR A 500 -15.83 3.65 -20.90
N ASP A 501 -16.82 4.52 -21.11
CA ASP A 501 -16.77 5.57 -22.12
C ASP A 501 -15.96 6.79 -21.67
N THR A 502 -15.48 7.58 -22.64
CA THR A 502 -14.70 8.80 -22.40
C THR A 502 -15.42 9.79 -21.48
N SER A 503 -16.71 10.07 -21.71
CA SER A 503 -17.45 11.04 -20.89
C SER A 503 -17.55 10.55 -19.45
N GLY A 504 -17.78 9.25 -19.27
CA GLY A 504 -17.75 8.56 -18.01
C GLY A 504 -16.45 8.75 -17.23
N ARG A 505 -15.29 8.54 -17.87
CA ARG A 505 -13.97 8.75 -17.25
C ARG A 505 -13.74 10.19 -16.78
N TRP A 506 -14.15 11.17 -17.58
CA TRP A 506 -14.07 12.58 -17.19
C TRP A 506 -14.99 12.91 -16.01
N VAL A 507 -16.23 12.42 -16.02
CA VAL A 507 -17.18 12.61 -14.91
C VAL A 507 -16.63 11.99 -13.62
N LEU A 508 -16.13 10.76 -13.69
CA LEU A 508 -15.50 10.11 -12.53
C LEU A 508 -14.30 10.91 -12.02
N SER A 509 -13.44 11.41 -12.91
CA SER A 509 -12.30 12.25 -12.53
C SER A 509 -12.72 13.52 -11.78
N ILE A 510 -13.76 14.20 -12.28
CA ILE A 510 -14.34 15.38 -11.63
C ILE A 510 -14.92 15.02 -10.26
N VAL A 511 -15.66 13.92 -10.16
CA VAL A 511 -16.21 13.44 -8.88
C VAL A 511 -15.10 13.19 -7.86
N HIS A 512 -14.01 12.53 -8.25
CA HIS A 512 -12.85 12.32 -7.38
C HIS A 512 -12.28 13.66 -6.89
N LEU A 513 -12.07 14.63 -7.78
CA LEU A 513 -11.53 15.94 -7.43
C LEU A 513 -12.46 16.73 -6.50
N VAL A 514 -13.77 16.76 -6.78
CA VAL A 514 -14.76 17.45 -5.94
C VAL A 514 -14.78 16.84 -4.53
N LEU A 515 -14.83 15.51 -4.43
CA LEU A 515 -14.77 14.83 -3.14
C LEU A 515 -13.45 15.10 -2.42
N ALA A 516 -12.33 15.11 -3.15
CA ALA A 516 -11.03 15.40 -2.57
C ALA A 516 -10.96 16.81 -2.00
N VAL A 517 -11.49 17.81 -2.71
CA VAL A 517 -11.57 19.20 -2.22
C VAL A 517 -12.42 19.29 -0.95
N VAL A 518 -13.58 18.64 -0.92
CA VAL A 518 -14.45 18.62 0.27
C VAL A 518 -13.74 17.99 1.46
N VAL A 519 -13.12 16.83 1.27
CA VAL A 519 -12.40 16.12 2.35
C VAL A 519 -11.16 16.90 2.80
N ALA A 520 -10.38 17.45 1.88
CA ALA A 520 -9.23 18.28 2.19
C ALA A 520 -9.63 19.56 2.94
N TRP A 521 -10.79 20.17 2.62
CA TRP A 521 -11.31 21.33 3.35
C TRP A 521 -11.67 20.99 4.81
N VAL A 522 -12.30 19.83 5.03
CA VAL A 522 -12.60 19.31 6.37
C VAL A 522 -11.31 19.11 7.17
N HIS A 523 -10.28 18.56 6.53
CA HIS A 523 -8.97 18.26 7.14
C HIS A 523 -7.89 19.31 6.87
N ARG A 524 -8.26 20.56 6.57
CA ARG A 524 -7.32 21.61 6.12
C ARG A 524 -6.18 21.93 7.09
N ARG A 525 -6.37 21.63 8.38
CA ARG A 525 -5.36 21.82 9.42
C ARG A 525 -4.20 20.82 9.29
N ASP A 526 -4.45 19.65 8.71
CA ASP A 526 -3.47 18.59 8.55
C ASP A 526 -2.68 18.70 7.23
N ILE A 527 -3.14 19.51 6.27
CA ILE A 527 -2.48 19.70 4.97
C ILE A 527 -1.04 20.19 5.13
N VAL A 528 -0.85 21.33 5.81
CA VAL A 528 0.48 21.97 5.94
C VAL A 528 1.45 21.08 6.73
N PRO A 529 1.07 20.47 7.88
CA PRO A 529 1.92 19.50 8.57
C PRO A 529 2.36 18.34 7.67
N THR A 530 1.45 17.78 6.87
CA THR A 530 1.74 16.63 6.00
C THR A 530 2.63 17.02 4.83
N LEU A 531 2.38 18.16 4.16
CA LEU A 531 3.25 18.65 3.08
C LEU A 531 4.65 19.08 3.55
N ARG A 532 4.79 19.48 4.82
CA ARG A 532 6.10 19.82 5.41
C ARG A 532 6.87 18.58 5.87
N ALA A 533 6.21 17.45 6.10
CA ALA A 533 6.86 16.24 6.64
C ALA A 533 8.04 15.75 5.79
N PRO A 534 7.96 15.69 4.44
CA PRO A 534 9.10 15.34 3.58
C PRO A 534 10.32 16.23 3.75
N PHE A 535 10.13 17.49 4.14
CA PHE A 535 11.18 18.51 4.17
C PHE A 535 11.76 18.75 5.57
N ARG A 536 10.98 18.54 6.64
CA ARG A 536 11.46 18.73 8.02
C ARG A 536 12.54 17.70 8.35
N ARG A 537 13.64 18.15 8.97
CA ARG A 537 14.53 17.24 9.69
C ARG A 537 13.82 16.88 10.98
N GLN A 538 13.60 15.59 11.22
CA GLN A 538 13.22 15.15 12.56
C GLN A 538 14.43 15.44 13.46
N ALA A 539 14.20 16.14 14.58
CA ALA A 539 15.23 16.31 15.58
C ALA A 539 15.46 14.92 16.18
N VAL A 540 16.68 14.41 16.01
CA VAL A 540 17.19 13.21 16.68
C VAL A 540 17.20 13.46 18.18
#